data_AF-A0A2T1BYB8-F1
#
_entry.id   AF-A0A2T1BYB8-F1
#
_cell.length_a   1.000
_cell.length_b   1.000
_cell.length_c   1.000
_cell.angle_alpha   90.00
_cell.angle_beta   90.00
_cell.angle_gamma   90.00
#
_symmetry.space_group_name_H-M   'P 1'
#
loop_
_entity.id
_entity.type
_entity.pdbx_description
1 polymer ?
#
loop_
_entity_poly.entity_id
_entity_poly.type
_entity_poly.pdbx_seq_one_letter_code
_entity_poly.pdbx_strand_id
1 'polypeptide(L)'
;MKAVWHGLKIVAIATIFNSLATSPIFASTEIFGQSGTDGINGRPGRNGISAPEKIIQATGQPQTVELLGTDGENGESGTSGDSASQCQQPRLRANNVCGAKGGSGGDGGDGGKGGNGGSTTIYFDKLPQLKNITLRNRGGRGGVGGQAGNAGYGCNCTRGDWIISYCDWVLMSQALNVANAPWTGVQRHRFLCSGDSFYDERNNRPEVPQGNQNYRYGWKYLGLSDRRRYTCDNGQSGSQGRQGQDGQTGSYGQVSLVRGDNIPQEQVSYSDRPSALSGKTISLLKNNWLEKTGLSSLLSFGSDVPNSYRILQTVRGNFKVLWQTKKTFAELGDPEIKGTIVSSGDLDLDIPGTLEYKVTGSSQQRLLTVSGGIDPKRLARLKFEGFNRFVDPRNFTLLDEANLISELKGVRLTVTVSHPDLGSQTVSYAVTPQSLKTEGLSVQGRFYQVSLGNNFERLVPPGQRVKYHIELNQITCAGVTYTSGMRFDYKVGMVDFNPQVEYY
;
A
#
# COMPACT_ATOMS: atom_id res chain seq x y z
N MET A 1 37.52 0.05 77.03
CA MET A 1 38.78 0.26 77.76
C MET A 1 39.60 -1.01 77.62
N LYS A 2 40.82 -0.91 77.06
CA LYS A 2 41.91 -1.91 77.00
C LYS A 2 41.56 -3.27 76.37
N ALA A 3 41.98 -3.51 75.12
CA ALA A 3 43.32 -3.98 74.76
C ALA A 3 43.64 -5.33 75.44
N VAL A 4 43.88 -6.38 74.66
CA VAL A 4 45.23 -6.81 74.27
C VAL A 4 45.10 -8.03 73.35
N TRP A 5 46.05 -8.06 72.43
CA TRP A 5 46.19 -8.88 71.24
C TRP A 5 47.05 -10.13 71.53
N HIS A 6 47.17 -11.00 70.51
CA HIS A 6 47.86 -12.30 70.40
C HIS A 6 46.94 -13.49 70.67
N GLY A 7 46.64 -14.40 69.74
CA GLY A 7 47.35 -14.75 68.51
C GLY A 7 47.65 -16.25 68.56
N LEU A 8 46.77 -17.07 67.99
CA LEU A 8 47.02 -18.51 67.79
C LEU A 8 46.68 -18.87 66.34
N LYS A 9 47.68 -19.43 65.66
CA LYS A 9 47.64 -19.92 64.28
C LYS A 9 46.79 -21.18 64.17
N ILE A 10 45.84 -21.23 63.23
CA ILE A 10 45.38 -22.48 62.61
C ILE A 10 45.24 -22.27 61.11
N VAL A 11 45.77 -23.27 60.40
CA VAL A 11 45.95 -23.45 58.97
C VAL A 11 44.63 -23.43 58.21
N ALA A 12 44.56 -22.66 57.12
CA ALA A 12 43.62 -22.88 56.04
C ALA A 12 44.37 -22.74 54.71
N ILE A 13 44.40 -23.85 53.98
CA ILE A 13 44.97 -23.99 52.64
C ILE A 13 44.11 -23.15 51.69
N ALA A 14 44.66 -22.02 51.23
CA ALA A 14 44.08 -21.23 50.15
C ALA A 14 44.85 -21.52 48.86
N THR A 15 44.21 -22.29 47.98
CA THR A 15 44.60 -22.48 46.58
C THR A 15 44.54 -21.14 45.86
N ILE A 16 45.70 -20.47 45.74
CA ILE A 16 45.86 -19.33 44.85
C ILE A 16 46.02 -19.88 43.44
N PHE A 17 44.93 -19.86 42.67
CA PHE A 17 44.98 -19.89 41.21
C PHE A 17 45.76 -18.64 40.75
N ASN A 18 47.07 -18.78 40.55
CA ASN A 18 47.82 -17.84 39.74
C ASN A 18 47.44 -18.11 38.28
N SER A 19 46.38 -17.46 37.83
CA SER A 19 46.11 -17.27 36.41
C SER A 19 47.27 -16.48 35.81
N LEU A 20 48.27 -17.17 35.29
CA LEU A 20 49.17 -16.62 34.28
C LEU A 20 48.29 -16.29 33.07
N ALA A 21 47.78 -15.05 33.04
CA ALA A 21 47.29 -14.46 31.81
C ALA A 21 48.49 -14.39 30.86
N THR A 22 48.63 -15.40 30.01
CA THR A 22 49.45 -15.29 28.81
C THR A 22 48.77 -14.26 27.93
N SER A 23 49.17 -12.99 28.04
CA SER A 23 48.89 -12.02 27.00
C SER A 23 49.44 -12.62 25.70
N PRO A 24 48.60 -12.92 24.70
CA PRO A 24 49.14 -13.25 23.39
C PRO A 24 49.96 -12.04 22.96
N ILE A 25 51.27 -12.23 22.79
CA ILE A 25 52.10 -11.29 22.04
C ILE A 25 51.57 -11.41 20.61
N PHE A 26 50.56 -10.59 20.26
CA PHE A 26 50.22 -10.38 18.87
C PHE A 26 51.48 -9.83 18.22
N ALA A 27 52.10 -10.63 17.36
CA ALA A 27 53.21 -10.16 16.55
C ALA A 27 52.72 -8.90 15.82
N SER A 28 53.25 -7.74 16.18
CA SER A 28 52.83 -6.47 15.60
C SER A 28 53.21 -6.48 14.12
N THR A 29 52.21 -6.50 13.24
CA THR A 29 52.41 -6.36 11.81
C THR A 29 52.72 -4.90 11.49
N GLU A 30 53.91 -4.64 10.98
CA GLU A 30 54.38 -3.30 10.62
C GLU A 30 53.98 -2.97 9.17
N ILE A 31 53.32 -1.82 8.96
CA ILE A 31 52.90 -1.41 7.62
C ILE A 31 54.05 -0.68 6.93
N PHE A 32 54.39 -1.08 5.71
CA PHE A 32 55.38 -0.39 4.88
C PHE A 32 54.74 0.30 3.67
N GLY A 33 55.26 1.46 3.32
CA GLY A 33 54.68 2.36 2.33
C GLY A 33 53.66 3.32 2.94
N GLN A 34 53.12 4.19 2.10
CA GLN A 34 52.08 5.15 2.45
C GLN A 34 50.80 4.76 1.75
N SER A 35 49.69 4.73 2.50
CA SER A 35 48.40 4.39 1.92
C SER A 35 47.98 5.41 0.87
N GLY A 36 47.32 4.93 -0.18
CA GLY A 36 46.67 5.79 -1.16
C GLY A 36 45.48 6.53 -0.54
N THR A 37 45.12 7.67 -1.14
CA THR A 37 43.93 8.44 -0.75
C THR A 37 42.73 8.00 -1.56
N ASP A 38 41.56 7.95 -0.91
CA ASP A 38 40.31 7.65 -1.57
C ASP A 38 39.93 8.77 -2.55
N GLY A 39 39.32 8.36 -3.66
CA GLY A 39 38.71 9.26 -4.63
C GLY A 39 37.47 9.95 -4.08
N ILE A 40 37.11 11.07 -4.68
CA ILE A 40 35.96 11.88 -4.32
C ILE A 40 34.77 11.42 -5.16
N ASN A 41 33.61 11.24 -4.51
CA ASN A 41 32.37 10.92 -5.21
C ASN A 41 31.91 12.08 -6.07
N GLY A 42 31.41 11.75 -7.26
CA GLY A 42 30.77 12.70 -8.14
C GLY A 42 29.44 13.21 -7.56
N ARG A 43 29.16 14.50 -7.74
CA ARG A 43 27.88 15.09 -7.35
C ARG A 43 26.74 14.56 -8.22
N PRO A 44 25.58 14.23 -7.64
CA PRO A 44 24.39 13.91 -8.44
C PRO A 44 23.90 15.12 -9.24
N GLY A 45 23.38 14.85 -10.43
CA GLY A 45 22.73 15.82 -11.29
C GLY A 45 21.41 16.32 -10.68
N ARG A 46 21.10 17.59 -10.90
CA ARG A 46 19.81 18.17 -10.48
C ARG A 46 18.70 17.69 -11.40
N ASN A 47 17.53 17.42 -10.82
CA ASN A 47 16.34 17.11 -11.58
C ASN A 47 15.88 18.35 -12.38
N GLY A 48 15.35 18.10 -13.57
CA GLY A 48 14.64 19.07 -14.36
C GLY A 48 13.32 19.50 -13.70
N ILE A 49 12.83 20.66 -14.13
CA ILE A 49 11.63 21.31 -13.62
C ILE A 49 10.47 20.92 -14.55
N SER A 50 9.39 20.41 -13.95
CA SER A 50 8.16 20.12 -14.69
C SER A 50 7.48 21.41 -15.13
N ALA A 51 6.95 21.43 -16.35
CA ALA A 51 6.17 22.57 -16.84
C ALA A 51 4.82 22.67 -16.11
N PRO A 52 4.31 23.90 -15.90
CA PRO A 52 3.02 24.12 -15.28
C PRO A 52 1.89 23.68 -16.22
N GLU A 53 0.71 23.47 -15.65
CA GLU A 53 -0.50 23.25 -16.42
C GLU A 53 -1.04 24.55 -17.01
N LYS A 54 -1.73 24.47 -18.16
CA LYS A 54 -2.31 25.65 -18.82
C LYS A 54 -3.70 25.38 -19.37
N ILE A 55 -4.51 26.42 -19.40
CA ILE A 55 -5.80 26.43 -20.10
C ILE A 55 -5.64 27.26 -21.37
N ILE A 56 -6.12 26.73 -22.49
CA ILE A 56 -6.02 27.35 -23.81
C ILE A 56 -7.43 27.51 -24.39
N GLN A 57 -7.68 28.64 -25.03
CA GLN A 57 -8.90 28.93 -25.78
C GLN A 57 -8.57 28.97 -27.27
N ALA A 58 -9.18 28.10 -28.08
CA ALA A 58 -8.92 27.99 -29.51
C ALA A 58 -9.67 29.08 -30.31
N THR A 59 -9.08 30.27 -30.41
CA THR A 59 -9.72 31.46 -31.01
C THR A 59 -9.65 31.53 -32.54
N GLY A 60 -9.20 30.46 -33.22
CA GLY A 60 -9.02 30.41 -34.67
C GLY A 60 -7.80 31.18 -35.21
N GLN A 61 -7.06 31.91 -34.35
CA GLN A 61 -5.76 32.50 -34.68
C GLN A 61 -4.62 31.54 -34.35
N PRO A 62 -3.48 31.59 -35.07
CA PRO A 62 -2.29 30.80 -34.72
C PRO A 62 -1.80 31.07 -33.28
N GLN A 63 -1.54 30.01 -32.53
CA GLN A 63 -1.10 30.07 -31.13
C GLN A 63 0.04 29.07 -30.93
N THR A 64 1.12 29.50 -30.27
CA THR A 64 2.20 28.59 -29.84
C THR A 64 2.21 28.51 -28.33
N VAL A 65 2.16 27.29 -27.80
CA VAL A 65 2.14 27.02 -26.36
C VAL A 65 3.25 26.04 -25.99
N GLU A 66 4.20 26.54 -25.20
CA GLU A 66 5.35 25.79 -24.71
C GLU A 66 5.09 25.35 -23.27
N LEU A 67 4.95 24.04 -23.06
CA LEU A 67 4.78 23.37 -21.77
C LEU A 67 5.82 22.25 -21.62
N LEU A 68 7.06 22.55 -22.02
CA LEU A 68 8.17 21.61 -22.01
C LEU A 68 8.72 21.44 -20.60
N GLY A 69 8.88 20.19 -20.16
CA GLY A 69 9.71 19.91 -18.99
C GLY A 69 11.19 20.19 -19.30
N THR A 70 11.95 20.68 -18.33
CA THR A 70 13.40 20.91 -18.54
C THR A 70 14.17 19.60 -18.40
N ASP A 71 15.31 19.50 -19.07
CA ASP A 71 16.20 18.35 -18.94
C ASP A 71 16.80 18.27 -17.52
N GLY A 72 17.13 17.06 -17.08
CA GLY A 72 17.93 16.84 -15.89
C GLY A 72 19.42 17.06 -16.17
N GLU A 73 20.16 17.53 -15.16
CA GLU A 73 21.62 17.67 -15.27
C GLU A 73 22.30 16.30 -15.21
N ASN A 74 23.46 16.17 -15.86
CA ASN A 74 24.28 14.96 -15.73
C ASN A 74 24.87 14.86 -14.31
N GLY A 75 25.09 13.63 -13.86
CA GLY A 75 25.91 13.36 -12.69
C GLY A 75 27.39 13.57 -13.00
N GLU A 76 28.15 14.06 -12.02
CA GLU A 76 29.59 14.21 -12.15
C GLU A 76 30.27 12.85 -11.94
N SER A 77 31.42 12.62 -12.59
CA SER A 77 32.19 11.38 -12.39
C SER A 77 32.91 11.39 -11.04
N GLY A 78 33.03 10.22 -10.42
CA GLY A 78 33.91 10.04 -9.27
C GLY A 78 35.38 10.09 -9.69
N THR A 79 36.26 10.55 -8.81
CA THR A 79 37.70 10.55 -9.07
C THR A 79 38.30 9.19 -8.70
N SER A 80 39.41 8.82 -9.34
CA SER A 80 40.16 7.61 -8.96
C SER A 80 40.76 7.75 -7.57
N GLY A 81 40.89 6.62 -6.87
CA GLY A 81 41.72 6.51 -5.67
C GLY A 81 43.19 6.36 -6.06
N ASP A 82 44.07 6.88 -5.22
CA ASP A 82 45.50 6.82 -5.46
C ASP A 82 46.07 5.46 -5.08
N SER A 83 47.10 5.01 -5.80
CA SER A 83 47.85 3.83 -5.40
C SER A 83 48.71 4.13 -4.17
N ALA A 84 48.94 3.11 -3.35
CA ALA A 84 49.90 3.20 -2.27
C ALA A 84 51.28 3.57 -2.81
N SER A 85 52.03 4.39 -2.07
CA SER A 85 53.34 4.89 -2.49
C SER A 85 54.44 4.45 -1.53
N GLN A 86 55.70 4.65 -1.91
CA GLN A 86 56.87 4.26 -1.10
C GLN A 86 56.89 2.77 -0.71
N CYS A 87 56.49 1.89 -1.64
CA CYS A 87 56.31 0.44 -1.43
C CYS A 87 57.61 -0.37 -1.28
N GLN A 88 58.65 0.21 -0.71
CA GLN A 88 59.90 -0.51 -0.47
C GLN A 88 59.78 -1.40 0.77
N GLN A 89 59.69 -2.72 0.55
CA GLN A 89 59.65 -3.69 1.64
C GLN A 89 60.95 -3.62 2.46
N PRO A 90 60.86 -3.45 3.80
CA PRO A 90 62.02 -3.52 4.69
C PRO A 90 62.73 -4.88 4.60
N ARG A 91 64.06 -4.89 4.51
CA ARG A 91 64.83 -6.14 4.44
C ARG A 91 65.00 -6.75 5.83
N LEU A 92 64.65 -8.03 5.98
CA LEU A 92 65.02 -8.90 7.10
C LEU A 92 64.73 -8.30 8.49
N ARG A 93 63.52 -7.74 8.67
CA ARG A 93 63.04 -7.25 9.97
C ARG A 93 62.56 -8.40 10.84
N ALA A 94 62.72 -8.27 12.16
CA ALA A 94 62.21 -9.23 13.14
C ALA A 94 60.72 -9.04 13.48
N ASN A 95 59.91 -8.66 12.49
CA ASN A 95 58.46 -8.42 12.60
C ASN A 95 57.76 -8.91 11.33
N ASN A 96 56.48 -9.28 11.44
CA ASN A 96 55.62 -9.42 10.25
C ASN A 96 55.41 -8.05 9.64
N VAL A 97 55.26 -7.98 8.32
CA VAL A 97 55.01 -6.71 7.62
C VAL A 97 53.80 -6.80 6.70
N CYS A 98 53.15 -5.68 6.44
CA CYS A 98 52.05 -5.60 5.50
C CYS A 98 52.24 -4.38 4.58
N GLY A 99 51.94 -4.53 3.29
CA GLY A 99 51.98 -3.40 2.38
C GLY A 99 50.90 -2.37 2.70
N ALA A 100 51.20 -1.09 2.49
CA ALA A 100 50.20 -0.04 2.58
C ALA A 100 49.07 -0.25 1.55
N LYS A 101 47.86 0.17 1.90
CA LYS A 101 46.66 -0.06 1.08
C LYS A 101 46.50 1.00 0.00
N GLY A 102 45.97 0.63 -1.16
CA GLY A 102 45.53 1.59 -2.16
C GLY A 102 44.22 2.27 -1.75
N GLY A 103 43.97 3.47 -2.26
CA GLY A 103 42.72 4.20 -2.06
C GLY A 103 41.59 3.65 -2.94
N SER A 104 40.36 3.72 -2.45
CA SER A 104 39.16 3.36 -3.21
C SER A 104 38.80 4.45 -4.21
N GLY A 105 38.26 4.06 -5.38
CA GLY A 105 37.71 5.01 -6.33
C GLY A 105 36.39 5.61 -5.84
N GLY A 106 36.14 6.88 -6.16
CA GLY A 106 34.88 7.54 -5.85
C GLY A 106 33.73 7.05 -6.73
N ASP A 107 32.52 7.05 -6.20
CA ASP A 107 31.31 6.72 -6.94
C ASP A 107 30.97 7.83 -7.95
N GLY A 108 30.45 7.45 -9.11
CA GLY A 108 29.83 8.39 -10.04
C GLY A 108 28.48 8.89 -9.50
N GLY A 109 28.22 10.19 -9.66
CA GLY A 109 26.94 10.78 -9.29
C GLY A 109 25.83 10.33 -10.23
N ASP A 110 24.61 10.11 -9.70
CA ASP A 110 23.46 9.76 -10.54
C ASP A 110 23.03 10.96 -11.41
N GLY A 111 22.54 10.70 -12.62
CA GLY A 111 21.95 11.71 -13.50
C GLY A 111 20.59 12.19 -12.98
N GLY A 112 20.34 13.49 -13.12
CA GLY A 112 19.06 14.09 -12.74
C GLY A 112 17.92 13.62 -13.63
N LYS A 113 16.72 13.44 -13.08
CA LYS A 113 15.52 13.11 -13.87
C LYS A 113 15.08 14.32 -14.70
N GLY A 114 14.55 14.09 -15.90
CA GLY A 114 13.91 15.13 -16.69
C GLY A 114 12.55 15.55 -16.09
N GLY A 115 12.22 16.84 -16.18
CA GLY A 115 10.93 17.36 -15.76
C GLY A 115 9.80 16.88 -16.66
N ASN A 116 8.58 16.75 -16.14
CA ASN A 116 7.43 16.37 -16.96
C ASN A 116 6.94 17.55 -17.81
N GLY A 117 6.36 17.25 -18.96
CA GLY A 117 5.64 18.23 -19.75
C GLY A 117 4.32 18.62 -19.09
N GLY A 118 3.89 19.86 -19.29
CA GLY A 118 2.69 20.41 -18.66
C GLY A 118 1.41 19.91 -19.32
N SER A 119 0.42 19.56 -18.50
CA SER A 119 -0.91 19.20 -18.98
C SER A 119 -1.66 20.45 -19.46
N THR A 120 -2.57 20.28 -20.42
CA THR A 120 -3.39 21.39 -20.91
C THR A 120 -4.84 21.00 -21.15
N THR A 121 -5.73 21.92 -20.85
CA THR A 121 -7.13 21.86 -21.29
C THR A 121 -7.35 22.87 -22.40
N ILE A 122 -7.78 22.40 -23.57
CA ILE A 122 -8.08 23.21 -24.74
C ILE A 122 -9.59 23.28 -24.92
N TYR A 123 -10.10 24.49 -24.78
CA TYR A 123 -11.48 24.85 -25.08
C TYR A 123 -11.60 25.25 -26.55
N PHE A 124 -12.62 24.74 -27.25
CA PHE A 124 -12.80 24.97 -28.69
C PHE A 124 -14.27 24.89 -29.11
N ASP A 125 -14.66 25.62 -30.15
CA ASP A 125 -16.02 25.51 -30.71
C ASP A 125 -16.10 24.49 -31.84
N LYS A 126 -15.10 24.52 -32.73
CA LYS A 126 -15.04 23.71 -33.96
C LYS A 126 -13.68 23.05 -34.06
N LEU A 127 -13.66 21.74 -34.37
CA LEU A 127 -12.43 20.96 -34.48
C LEU A 127 -11.35 21.59 -35.39
N PRO A 128 -11.68 22.22 -36.55
CA PRO A 128 -10.67 22.86 -37.40
C PRO A 128 -9.88 23.98 -36.71
N GLN A 129 -10.39 24.62 -35.65
CA GLN A 129 -9.67 25.67 -34.92
C GLN A 129 -8.41 25.12 -34.22
N LEU A 130 -8.41 23.83 -33.85
CA LEU A 130 -7.28 23.17 -33.20
C LEU A 130 -6.03 23.16 -34.07
N LYS A 131 -6.19 23.22 -35.41
CA LYS A 131 -5.09 23.29 -36.37
C LYS A 131 -4.24 24.55 -36.25
N ASN A 132 -4.77 25.58 -35.60
CA ASN A 132 -4.03 26.81 -35.36
C ASN A 132 -3.18 26.75 -34.08
N ILE A 133 -3.27 25.67 -33.29
CA ILE A 133 -2.51 25.53 -32.05
C ILE A 133 -1.28 24.67 -32.30
N THR A 134 -0.10 25.24 -32.06
CA THR A 134 1.17 24.53 -31.93
C THR A 134 1.43 24.29 -30.45
N LEU A 135 1.29 23.04 -29.99
CA LEU A 135 1.51 22.67 -28.59
C LEU A 135 2.80 21.85 -28.47
N ARG A 136 3.63 22.16 -27.48
CA ARG A 136 4.84 21.39 -27.20
C ARG A 136 4.86 21.07 -25.72
N ASN A 137 4.55 19.83 -25.37
CA ASN A 137 4.39 19.40 -23.99
C ASN A 137 5.08 18.07 -23.68
N ARG A 138 6.18 17.79 -24.38
CA ARG A 138 7.08 16.69 -24.01
C ARG A 138 7.73 16.95 -22.64
N GLY A 139 8.10 15.87 -21.97
CA GLY A 139 9.02 15.95 -20.84
C GLY A 139 10.45 16.22 -21.28
N GLY A 140 11.27 16.68 -20.33
CA GLY A 140 12.70 16.84 -20.49
C GLY A 140 13.41 15.49 -20.44
N ARG A 141 14.61 15.43 -20.99
CA ARG A 141 15.47 14.24 -20.97
C ARG A 141 16.08 14.03 -19.59
N GLY A 142 16.31 12.78 -19.24
CA GLY A 142 17.14 12.46 -18.08
C GLY A 142 18.61 12.78 -18.36
N GLY A 143 19.33 13.23 -17.33
CA GLY A 143 20.77 13.41 -17.37
C GLY A 143 21.50 12.07 -17.33
N VAL A 144 22.71 12.02 -17.85
CA VAL A 144 23.55 10.81 -17.86
C VAL A 144 24.23 10.65 -16.50
N GLY A 145 24.38 9.42 -16.02
CA GLY A 145 25.12 9.09 -14.81
C GLY A 145 26.62 9.31 -14.96
N GLY A 146 27.27 9.74 -13.87
CA GLY A 146 28.71 9.92 -13.81
C GLY A 146 29.47 8.58 -13.82
N GLN A 147 30.69 8.60 -14.34
CA GLN A 147 31.54 7.40 -14.33
C GLN A 147 32.11 7.13 -12.94
N ALA A 148 32.36 5.86 -12.65
CA ALA A 148 33.07 5.44 -11.46
C ALA A 148 34.55 5.78 -11.52
N GLY A 149 35.12 6.15 -10.37
CA GLY A 149 36.56 6.22 -10.17
C GLY A 149 37.21 4.84 -10.09
N ASN A 150 38.44 4.73 -10.58
CA ASN A 150 39.22 3.50 -10.48
C ASN A 150 39.85 3.36 -9.09
N ALA A 151 40.08 2.12 -8.66
CA ALA A 151 40.81 1.84 -7.43
C ALA A 151 42.33 2.05 -7.60
N GLY A 152 42.97 2.47 -6.52
CA GLY A 152 44.42 2.44 -6.37
C GLY A 152 44.92 1.06 -5.94
N TYR A 153 46.13 0.71 -6.36
CA TYR A 153 46.78 -0.54 -5.98
C TYR A 153 47.49 -0.42 -4.62
N GLY A 154 47.48 -1.49 -3.83
CA GLY A 154 48.28 -1.59 -2.61
C GLY A 154 49.75 -1.92 -2.89
N CYS A 155 50.60 -1.79 -1.87
CA CYS A 155 52.01 -2.17 -1.97
C CYS A 155 52.18 -3.70 -1.97
N ASN A 156 52.87 -4.23 -2.97
CA ASN A 156 53.14 -5.66 -3.07
C ASN A 156 54.41 -6.07 -2.31
N CYS A 157 54.37 -7.23 -1.67
CA CYS A 157 55.52 -7.87 -1.06
C CYS A 157 56.48 -8.37 -2.15
N THR A 158 57.75 -8.00 -2.04
CA THR A 158 58.81 -8.60 -2.86
C THR A 158 59.18 -10.00 -2.38
N ARG A 159 59.00 -10.27 -1.08
CA ARG A 159 59.21 -11.56 -0.44
C ARG A 159 58.09 -11.86 0.55
N GLY A 160 57.37 -12.96 0.33
CA GLY A 160 56.19 -13.35 1.12
C GLY A 160 56.50 -13.85 2.53
N ASP A 161 57.68 -14.42 2.77
CA ASP A 161 58.12 -14.80 4.11
C ASP A 161 59.65 -14.95 4.22
N TRP A 162 60.18 -14.81 5.44
CA TRP A 162 61.58 -15.05 5.76
C TRP A 162 61.75 -15.62 7.16
N ILE A 163 62.91 -16.22 7.40
CA ILE A 163 63.29 -16.75 8.70
C ILE A 163 64.48 -15.97 9.21
N ILE A 164 64.41 -15.53 10.46
CA ILE A 164 65.54 -14.96 11.18
C ILE A 164 66.02 -15.97 12.20
N SER A 165 67.30 -16.28 12.11
CA SER A 165 68.02 -17.15 13.02
C SER A 165 68.69 -16.32 14.11
N TYR A 166 68.58 -16.78 15.35
CA TYR A 166 69.26 -16.20 16.49
C TYR A 166 70.19 -17.23 17.12
N CYS A 167 71.42 -16.83 17.39
CA CYS A 167 72.40 -17.68 18.01
C CYS A 167 72.79 -17.10 19.36
N ASP A 168 73.00 -17.99 20.31
CA ASP A 168 73.43 -17.58 21.62
C ASP A 168 74.96 -17.63 21.68
N TRP A 169 75.52 -16.59 22.28
CA TRP A 169 76.93 -16.44 22.54
C TRP A 169 77.14 -16.21 24.02
N VAL A 170 78.22 -16.75 24.57
CA VAL A 170 78.62 -16.48 25.94
C VAL A 170 79.89 -15.66 25.92
N LEU A 171 79.86 -14.53 26.61
CA LEU A 171 81.03 -13.72 26.88
C LEU A 171 81.84 -14.46 27.92
N MET A 172 82.98 -14.99 27.51
CA MET A 172 83.94 -15.62 28.40
C MET A 172 84.93 -14.56 28.90
N SER A 173 85.35 -14.68 30.14
CA SER A 173 86.44 -13.90 30.72
C SER A 173 87.54 -14.79 31.28
N GLN A 174 88.77 -14.32 31.19
CA GLN A 174 89.95 -14.97 31.74
C GLN A 174 90.77 -13.91 32.50
N ALA A 175 91.05 -14.16 33.77
CA ALA A 175 91.86 -13.27 34.59
C ALA A 175 93.31 -13.29 34.11
N LEU A 176 93.91 -12.11 33.86
CA LEU A 176 95.28 -12.00 33.35
C LEU A 176 96.35 -12.12 34.43
N ASN A 177 95.98 -11.90 35.69
CA ASN A 177 96.87 -11.92 36.85
C ASN A 177 97.05 -13.32 37.47
N VAL A 178 96.41 -14.36 36.93
CA VAL A 178 96.51 -15.74 37.42
C VAL A 178 97.02 -16.64 36.30
N ALA A 179 98.17 -17.28 36.52
CA ALA A 179 98.74 -18.23 35.57
C ALA A 179 97.76 -19.39 35.33
N ASN A 180 97.46 -19.69 34.06
CA ASN A 180 96.54 -20.74 33.62
C ASN A 180 95.08 -20.59 34.10
N ALA A 181 94.59 -19.37 34.35
CA ALA A 181 93.20 -19.14 34.70
C ALA A 181 92.23 -19.75 33.65
N PRO A 182 91.18 -20.50 34.06
CA PRO A 182 90.20 -21.03 33.12
C PRO A 182 89.31 -19.92 32.57
N TRP A 183 88.86 -20.07 31.33
CA TRP A 183 87.83 -19.20 30.77
C TRP A 183 86.49 -19.46 31.46
N THR A 184 85.88 -18.41 32.02
CA THR A 184 84.59 -18.48 32.72
C THR A 184 83.53 -17.68 31.97
N GLY A 185 82.34 -18.25 31.80
CA GLY A 185 81.21 -17.58 31.14
C GLY A 185 80.60 -16.55 32.06
N VAL A 186 80.60 -15.28 31.65
CA VAL A 186 80.14 -14.15 32.47
C VAL A 186 78.72 -13.75 32.08
N GLN A 187 78.39 -13.77 30.79
CA GLN A 187 77.08 -13.34 30.33
C GLN A 187 76.70 -14.00 29.01
N ARG A 188 75.45 -14.47 28.90
CA ARG A 188 74.89 -14.98 27.66
C ARG A 188 74.13 -13.86 26.95
N HIS A 189 74.39 -13.69 25.66
CA HIS A 189 73.67 -12.78 24.79
C HIS A 189 73.20 -13.49 23.54
N ARG A 190 72.09 -13.02 23.00
CA ARG A 190 71.50 -13.51 21.77
C ARG A 190 71.74 -12.51 20.65
N PHE A 191 72.29 -12.99 19.55
CA PHE A 191 72.58 -12.18 18.37
C PHE A 191 71.93 -12.77 17.11
N LEU A 192 71.67 -11.91 16.12
CA LEU A 192 71.31 -12.35 14.78
C LEU A 192 72.47 -13.10 14.15
N CYS A 193 72.18 -14.21 13.48
CA CYS A 193 73.21 -15.08 12.93
C CYS A 193 72.74 -15.79 11.67
N SER A 194 73.67 -16.43 10.95
CA SER A 194 73.33 -17.29 9.81
C SER A 194 72.84 -18.68 10.27
N GLY A 195 73.26 -19.12 11.45
CA GLY A 195 73.00 -20.45 12.00
C GLY A 195 74.09 -21.47 11.65
N ASP A 196 75.07 -21.07 10.84
CA ASP A 196 76.27 -21.84 10.52
C ASP A 196 77.41 -21.43 11.46
N SER A 197 77.90 -22.38 12.27
CA SER A 197 78.91 -22.10 13.29
C SER A 197 80.21 -21.55 12.72
N PHE A 198 80.68 -22.09 11.58
CA PHE A 198 81.93 -21.68 10.98
C PHE A 198 81.83 -20.27 10.39
N TYR A 199 80.72 -19.97 9.72
CA TYR A 199 80.48 -18.65 9.17
C TYR A 199 80.28 -17.60 10.28
N ASP A 200 79.50 -17.92 11.31
CA ASP A 200 79.15 -16.99 12.37
C ASP A 200 80.35 -16.66 13.27
N GLU A 201 81.20 -17.63 13.58
CA GLU A 201 82.47 -17.40 14.30
C GLU A 201 83.48 -16.54 13.54
N ARG A 202 83.41 -16.55 12.21
CA ARG A 202 84.33 -15.80 11.35
C ARG A 202 83.83 -14.41 10.99
N ASN A 203 82.55 -14.28 10.64
CA ASN A 203 82.01 -13.08 10.02
C ASN A 203 80.97 -12.36 10.87
N ASN A 204 80.28 -13.06 11.78
CA ASN A 204 79.23 -12.49 12.64
C ASN A 204 79.63 -12.52 14.12
N ARG A 205 80.93 -12.63 14.41
CA ARG A 205 81.43 -12.66 15.79
C ARG A 205 81.17 -11.29 16.43
N PRO A 206 80.47 -11.23 17.57
CA PRO A 206 80.21 -9.96 18.24
C PRO A 206 81.53 -9.31 18.68
N GLU A 207 81.56 -7.98 18.67
CA GLU A 207 82.68 -7.25 19.22
C GLU A 207 82.79 -7.51 20.72
N VAL A 208 84.03 -7.66 21.19
CA VAL A 208 84.29 -7.89 22.61
C VAL A 208 84.09 -6.55 23.32
N PRO A 209 83.18 -6.47 24.32
CA PRO A 209 82.98 -5.23 25.05
C PRO A 209 84.28 -4.76 25.71
N GLN A 210 84.50 -3.44 25.76
CA GLN A 210 85.62 -2.86 26.48
C GLN A 210 85.45 -3.14 27.98
N GLY A 211 86.13 -4.18 28.46
CA GLY A 211 86.03 -4.65 29.83
C GLY A 211 87.23 -4.25 30.68
N ASN A 212 87.19 -4.67 31.95
CA ASN A 212 88.23 -4.42 32.94
C ASN A 212 89.62 -4.90 32.46
N GLN A 213 90.66 -4.06 32.59
CA GLN A 213 92.03 -4.37 32.17
C GLN A 213 92.63 -5.62 32.83
N ASN A 214 92.08 -6.05 33.95
CA ASN A 214 92.52 -7.28 34.64
C ASN A 214 92.00 -8.57 33.99
N TYR A 215 91.09 -8.46 33.01
CA TYR A 215 90.45 -9.60 32.36
C TYR A 215 90.58 -9.51 30.84
N ARG A 216 90.90 -10.63 30.24
CA ARG A 216 90.74 -10.85 28.80
C ARG A 216 89.34 -11.38 28.54
N TYR A 217 88.63 -10.76 27.61
CA TYR A 217 87.29 -11.19 27.22
C TYR A 217 87.30 -11.82 25.83
N GLY A 218 86.38 -12.74 25.60
CA GLY A 218 86.20 -13.38 24.31
C GLY A 218 84.83 -14.02 24.20
N TRP A 219 84.19 -13.87 23.05
CA TRP A 219 82.91 -14.55 22.78
C TRP A 219 83.14 -16.01 22.41
N LYS A 220 82.35 -16.91 23.01
CA LYS A 220 82.20 -18.31 22.63
C LYS A 220 80.80 -18.53 22.05
N TYR A 221 80.74 -19.08 20.83
CA TYR A 221 79.49 -19.44 20.16
C TYR A 221 78.87 -20.68 20.83
N LEU A 222 77.55 -20.65 21.07
CA LEU A 222 76.81 -21.81 21.61
C LEU A 222 75.92 -22.49 20.56
N GLY A 223 75.76 -21.92 19.37
CA GLY A 223 74.86 -22.45 18.35
C GLY A 223 73.56 -21.68 18.17
N LEU A 224 72.80 -22.14 17.19
CA LEU A 224 71.47 -21.67 16.88
C LEU A 224 70.53 -21.92 18.06
N SER A 225 69.92 -20.86 18.56
CA SER A 225 69.10 -20.85 19.77
C SER A 225 67.61 -20.64 19.51
N ASP A 226 67.26 -19.95 18.43
CA ASP A 226 65.87 -19.65 18.05
C ASP A 226 65.80 -19.41 16.53
N ARG A 227 64.67 -19.79 15.92
CA ARG A 227 64.35 -19.47 14.53
C ARG A 227 62.93 -18.96 14.48
N ARG A 228 62.75 -17.73 14.03
CA ARG A 228 61.44 -17.11 13.90
C ARG A 228 61.11 -16.88 12.44
N ARG A 229 59.92 -17.32 12.03
CA ARG A 229 59.36 -17.06 10.71
C ARG A 229 58.54 -15.78 10.77
N TYR A 230 58.74 -14.93 9.78
CA TYR A 230 57.99 -13.69 9.59
C TYR A 230 57.37 -13.69 8.19
N THR A 231 56.18 -13.12 8.07
CA THR A 231 55.42 -13.06 6.82
C THR A 231 55.27 -11.63 6.31
N CYS A 232 55.01 -11.51 5.02
CA CYS A 232 54.59 -10.29 4.36
C CYS A 232 53.25 -10.51 3.67
N ASP A 233 52.25 -9.72 4.07
CA ASP A 233 50.97 -9.66 3.37
C ASP A 233 50.95 -8.45 2.42
N ASN A 234 50.45 -8.63 1.20
CA ASN A 234 50.29 -7.53 0.26
C ASN A 234 49.29 -6.50 0.82
N GLY A 235 49.56 -5.23 0.55
CA GLY A 235 48.57 -4.18 0.75
C GLY A 235 47.35 -4.43 -0.12
N GLN A 236 46.17 -4.31 0.47
CA GLN A 236 44.92 -4.44 -0.28
C GLN A 236 44.78 -3.29 -1.28
N SER A 237 44.38 -3.61 -2.51
CA SER A 237 43.89 -2.58 -3.44
C SER A 237 42.59 -1.98 -2.92
N GLY A 238 42.33 -0.73 -3.27
CA GLY A 238 41.04 -0.10 -3.01
C GLY A 238 39.91 -0.78 -3.78
N SER A 239 38.67 -0.42 -3.47
CA SER A 239 37.51 -0.84 -4.27
C SER A 239 37.27 0.13 -5.42
N GLN A 240 36.81 -0.37 -6.56
CA GLN A 240 36.32 0.49 -7.64
C GLN A 240 35.03 1.18 -7.20
N GLY A 241 34.86 2.44 -7.61
CA GLY A 241 33.60 3.15 -7.38
C GLY A 241 32.44 2.53 -8.18
N ARG A 242 31.22 2.89 -7.81
CA ARG A 242 30.00 2.52 -8.53
C ARG A 242 29.73 3.51 -9.66
N GLN A 243 29.23 3.04 -10.80
CA GLN A 243 28.73 3.94 -11.83
C GLN A 243 27.43 4.62 -11.38
N GLY A 244 27.29 5.90 -11.72
CA GLY A 244 26.05 6.63 -11.55
C GLY A 244 24.98 6.09 -12.48
N GLN A 245 23.72 6.14 -12.03
CA GLN A 245 22.57 5.74 -12.84
C GLN A 245 22.11 6.90 -13.73
N ASP A 246 21.64 6.58 -14.94
CA ASP A 246 21.01 7.57 -15.80
C ASP A 246 19.66 8.02 -15.23
N GLY A 247 19.38 9.32 -15.38
CA GLY A 247 18.10 9.92 -15.05
C GLY A 247 16.99 9.42 -15.96
N GLN A 248 15.78 9.36 -15.42
CA GLN A 248 14.59 9.03 -16.21
C GLN A 248 14.16 10.23 -17.06
N THR A 249 13.75 9.99 -18.30
CA THR A 249 13.12 11.01 -19.15
C THR A 249 11.71 11.31 -18.64
N GLY A 250 11.35 12.60 -18.59
CA GLY A 250 10.04 13.07 -18.17
C GLY A 250 8.95 12.66 -19.16
N SER A 251 7.73 12.53 -18.64
CA SER A 251 6.56 12.17 -19.45
C SER A 251 5.98 13.37 -20.18
N TYR A 252 5.27 13.10 -21.27
CA TYR A 252 4.40 14.10 -21.91
C TYR A 252 3.27 14.54 -20.97
N GLY A 253 2.85 15.79 -21.08
CA GLY A 253 1.67 16.29 -20.38
C GLY A 253 0.35 15.77 -20.99
N GLN A 254 -0.69 15.64 -20.17
CA GLN A 254 -2.00 15.20 -20.67
C GLN A 254 -2.73 16.35 -21.39
N VAL A 255 -3.37 16.04 -22.53
CA VAL A 255 -4.16 17.01 -23.28
C VAL A 255 -5.65 16.65 -23.18
N SER A 256 -6.43 17.58 -22.68
CA SER A 256 -7.90 17.48 -22.56
C SER A 256 -8.56 18.48 -23.50
N LEU A 257 -9.51 18.02 -24.30
CA LEU A 257 -10.27 18.85 -25.23
C LEU A 257 -11.69 19.01 -24.70
N VAL A 258 -12.16 20.25 -24.59
CA VAL A 258 -13.51 20.58 -24.14
C VAL A 258 -14.19 21.45 -25.19
N ARG A 259 -15.40 21.07 -25.61
CA ARG A 259 -16.16 21.90 -26.56
C ARG A 259 -16.86 23.04 -25.81
N GLY A 260 -16.72 24.27 -26.31
CA GLY A 260 -17.21 25.51 -25.69
C GLY A 260 -16.18 26.12 -24.75
N ASP A 261 -16.61 27.05 -23.89
CA ASP A 261 -15.71 27.90 -23.09
C ASP A 261 -15.49 27.42 -21.65
N ASN A 262 -16.30 26.46 -21.18
CA ASN A 262 -16.24 25.89 -19.84
C ASN A 262 -16.67 24.42 -19.83
N ILE A 263 -16.31 23.70 -18.76
CA ILE A 263 -16.85 22.38 -18.48
C ILE A 263 -18.26 22.58 -17.89
N PRO A 264 -19.33 22.06 -18.52
CA PRO A 264 -20.68 22.22 -18.00
C PRO A 264 -20.81 21.60 -16.60
N GLN A 265 -21.52 22.27 -15.69
CA GLN A 265 -21.75 21.72 -14.35
C GLN A 265 -22.60 20.45 -14.42
N GLU A 266 -22.11 19.39 -13.79
CA GLU A 266 -22.75 18.08 -13.84
C GLU A 266 -23.95 18.02 -12.88
N GLN A 267 -25.06 17.44 -13.36
CA GLN A 267 -26.25 17.13 -12.56
C GLN A 267 -26.75 15.76 -13.00
N VAL A 268 -26.14 14.70 -12.45
CA VAL A 268 -26.39 13.31 -12.88
C VAL A 268 -27.68 12.73 -12.33
N SER A 269 -28.24 13.33 -11.27
CA SER A 269 -29.49 12.88 -10.66
C SER A 269 -30.25 14.05 -10.05
N TYR A 270 -31.57 13.93 -10.01
CA TYR A 270 -32.44 14.83 -9.28
C TYR A 270 -33.54 14.01 -8.63
N SER A 271 -33.82 14.31 -7.37
CA SER A 271 -34.75 13.57 -6.53
C SER A 271 -35.59 14.56 -5.75
N ASP A 272 -36.91 14.45 -5.85
CA ASP A 272 -37.83 15.36 -5.18
C ASP A 272 -39.23 14.75 -5.15
N ARG A 273 -40.17 15.42 -4.47
CA ARG A 273 -41.54 14.97 -4.36
C ARG A 273 -42.37 15.39 -5.59
N PRO A 274 -43.40 14.61 -5.97
CA PRO A 274 -44.32 14.95 -7.05
C PRO A 274 -44.89 16.37 -6.94
N SER A 275 -45.20 16.83 -5.73
CA SER A 275 -45.67 18.20 -5.47
C SER A 275 -44.70 19.30 -5.94
N ALA A 276 -43.39 19.04 -5.88
CA ALA A 276 -42.34 19.95 -6.34
C ALA A 276 -41.95 19.71 -7.80
N LEU A 277 -42.10 18.49 -8.31
CA LEU A 277 -41.75 18.08 -9.68
C LEU A 277 -42.83 18.41 -10.72
N SER A 278 -44.11 18.36 -10.33
CA SER A 278 -45.23 18.44 -11.26
C SER A 278 -45.18 19.73 -12.08
N GLY A 279 -45.32 19.59 -13.40
CA GLY A 279 -45.31 20.71 -14.34
C GLY A 279 -43.91 21.24 -14.70
N LYS A 280 -42.86 20.86 -13.97
CA LYS A 280 -41.47 21.27 -14.24
C LYS A 280 -40.76 20.28 -15.15
N THR A 281 -39.88 20.80 -16.00
CA THR A 281 -38.93 19.99 -16.77
C THR A 281 -37.61 19.95 -16.03
N ILE A 282 -37.21 18.77 -15.57
CA ILE A 282 -35.95 18.56 -14.86
C ILE A 282 -34.90 18.15 -15.87
N SER A 283 -33.83 18.94 -15.98
CA SER A 283 -32.71 18.66 -16.89
C SER A 283 -31.57 18.02 -16.12
N LEU A 284 -31.06 16.92 -16.65
CA LEU A 284 -29.90 16.21 -16.15
C LEU A 284 -28.78 16.26 -17.18
N LEU A 285 -27.55 16.28 -16.69
CA LEU A 285 -26.35 16.42 -17.51
C LEU A 285 -25.25 15.54 -16.92
N LYS A 286 -24.60 14.77 -17.79
CA LYS A 286 -23.44 13.95 -17.45
C LYS A 286 -22.27 14.24 -18.36
N ASN A 287 -21.08 14.32 -17.77
CA ASN A 287 -19.83 14.62 -18.45
C ASN A 287 -19.00 13.34 -18.61
N ASN A 288 -18.80 12.89 -19.85
CA ASN A 288 -18.03 11.69 -20.16
C ASN A 288 -16.67 12.08 -20.74
N TRP A 289 -15.58 11.72 -20.05
CA TRP A 289 -14.22 11.87 -20.58
C TRP A 289 -13.85 10.65 -21.41
N LEU A 290 -13.65 10.85 -22.71
CA LEU A 290 -13.29 9.77 -23.63
C LEU A 290 -11.81 9.86 -24.02
N GLU A 291 -11.10 8.75 -23.88
CA GLU A 291 -9.75 8.60 -24.42
C GLU A 291 -9.79 8.45 -25.95
N LYS A 292 -8.91 9.17 -26.64
CA LYS A 292 -8.77 9.16 -28.09
C LYS A 292 -7.28 9.20 -28.47
N THR A 293 -6.98 8.88 -29.71
CA THR A 293 -5.64 8.93 -30.30
C THR A 293 -5.61 9.81 -31.55
N GLY A 294 -4.42 10.17 -32.01
CA GLY A 294 -4.23 11.04 -33.17
C GLY A 294 -4.25 12.53 -32.83
N LEU A 295 -3.84 12.94 -31.62
CA LEU A 295 -3.83 14.35 -31.22
C LEU A 295 -3.01 15.24 -32.18
N SER A 296 -1.84 14.78 -32.61
CA SER A 296 -0.98 15.50 -33.57
C SER A 296 -1.69 15.81 -34.89
N SER A 297 -2.65 14.97 -35.28
CA SER A 297 -3.48 15.17 -36.47
C SER A 297 -4.59 16.22 -36.28
N LEU A 298 -4.89 16.61 -35.04
CA LEU A 298 -5.84 17.69 -34.73
C LEU A 298 -5.15 19.05 -34.58
N LEU A 299 -3.89 19.05 -34.15
CA LEU A 299 -3.09 20.25 -33.92
C LEU A 299 -2.29 20.68 -35.17
N SER A 300 -1.58 21.80 -35.04
CA SER A 300 -0.62 22.29 -36.03
C SER A 300 0.54 21.31 -36.24
N PHE A 301 1.09 21.26 -37.46
CA PHE A 301 2.16 20.32 -37.87
C PHE A 301 3.43 20.39 -37.00
N GLY A 302 3.72 21.54 -36.38
CA GLY A 302 4.89 21.72 -35.51
C GLY A 302 4.71 21.27 -34.05
N SER A 303 3.61 20.61 -33.71
CA SER A 303 3.30 20.21 -32.33
C SER A 303 4.12 19.00 -31.88
N ASP A 304 4.64 19.02 -30.66
CA ASP A 304 5.33 17.92 -29.98
C ASP A 304 4.50 17.48 -28.78
N VAL A 305 3.62 16.52 -29.03
CA VAL A 305 2.52 16.13 -28.14
C VAL A 305 2.40 14.61 -28.06
N PRO A 306 1.78 14.06 -27.00
CA PRO A 306 1.46 12.64 -26.98
C PRO A 306 0.47 12.31 -28.09
N ASN A 307 0.47 11.05 -28.56
CA ASN A 307 -0.53 10.61 -29.53
C ASN A 307 -1.95 10.57 -28.92
N SER A 308 -2.06 10.30 -27.62
CA SER A 308 -3.33 10.19 -26.90
C SER A 308 -3.81 11.53 -26.34
N TYR A 309 -5.13 11.68 -26.23
CA TYR A 309 -5.79 12.82 -25.60
C TYR A 309 -7.15 12.43 -25.04
N ARG A 310 -7.70 13.25 -24.15
CA ARG A 310 -9.06 13.11 -23.64
C ARG A 310 -9.95 14.14 -24.29
N ILE A 311 -11.18 13.77 -24.63
CA ILE A 311 -12.21 14.71 -25.07
C ILE A 311 -13.43 14.60 -24.17
N LEU A 312 -13.94 15.75 -23.74
CA LEU A 312 -15.18 15.82 -22.99
C LEU A 312 -16.37 15.69 -23.93
N GLN A 313 -17.15 14.63 -23.74
CA GLN A 313 -18.46 14.48 -24.35
C GLN A 313 -19.53 14.66 -23.27
N THR A 314 -20.31 15.72 -23.39
CA THR A 314 -21.45 15.97 -22.51
C THR A 314 -22.72 15.36 -23.10
N VAL A 315 -23.41 14.52 -22.31
CA VAL A 315 -24.75 14.01 -22.64
C VAL A 315 -25.80 14.69 -21.77
N ARG A 316 -26.97 14.92 -22.34
CA ARG A 316 -28.07 15.64 -21.68
C ARG A 316 -29.35 14.84 -21.81
N GLY A 317 -30.17 14.88 -20.77
CA GLY A 317 -31.49 14.30 -20.75
C GLY A 317 -32.43 15.15 -19.92
N ASN A 318 -33.73 15.00 -20.12
CA ASN A 318 -34.70 15.62 -19.25
C ASN A 318 -35.89 14.72 -18.97
N PHE A 319 -36.50 14.90 -17.80
CA PHE A 319 -37.77 14.28 -17.50
C PHE A 319 -38.78 15.28 -16.95
N LYS A 320 -40.06 14.98 -17.14
CA LYS A 320 -41.18 15.76 -16.63
C LYS A 320 -42.18 14.84 -15.95
N VAL A 321 -42.72 15.29 -14.82
CA VAL A 321 -43.81 14.62 -14.13
C VAL A 321 -45.12 15.34 -14.44
N LEU A 322 -46.08 14.61 -14.99
CA LEU A 322 -47.44 15.07 -15.24
C LEU A 322 -48.39 14.39 -14.26
N TRP A 323 -49.06 15.19 -13.45
CA TRP A 323 -50.09 14.71 -12.52
C TRP A 323 -51.45 14.66 -13.21
N GLN A 324 -51.91 13.46 -13.56
CA GLN A 324 -53.16 13.24 -14.31
C GLN A 324 -54.13 12.36 -13.50
N THR A 325 -54.28 12.68 -12.23
CA THR A 325 -55.22 12.01 -11.33
C THR A 325 -56.03 13.03 -10.53
N LYS A 326 -57.21 12.63 -10.08
CA LYS A 326 -58.06 13.46 -9.21
C LYS A 326 -57.58 13.50 -7.76
N LYS A 327 -56.77 12.52 -7.35
CA LYS A 327 -56.16 12.46 -6.02
C LYS A 327 -55.08 13.54 -5.88
N THR A 328 -55.05 14.21 -4.75
CA THR A 328 -54.01 15.17 -4.37
C THR A 328 -52.68 14.46 -4.09
N PHE A 329 -51.58 15.21 -4.08
CA PHE A 329 -50.26 14.67 -3.71
C PHE A 329 -50.28 14.03 -2.32
N ALA A 330 -50.93 14.67 -1.34
CA ALA A 330 -51.03 14.18 0.02
C ALA A 330 -51.82 12.87 0.13
N GLU A 331 -52.88 12.69 -0.65
CA GLU A 331 -53.66 11.44 -0.68
C GLU A 331 -52.86 10.24 -1.23
N LEU A 332 -51.78 10.52 -1.97
CA LEU A 332 -50.83 9.52 -2.47
C LEU A 332 -49.53 9.44 -1.66
N GLY A 333 -49.43 10.19 -0.56
CA GLY A 333 -48.26 10.23 0.33
C GLY A 333 -47.10 11.10 -0.17
N ASP A 334 -47.23 11.73 -1.34
CA ASP A 334 -46.21 12.55 -2.01
C ASP A 334 -44.80 11.91 -2.01
N PRO A 335 -44.66 10.65 -2.47
CA PRO A 335 -43.44 9.87 -2.31
C PRO A 335 -42.36 10.36 -3.29
N GLU A 336 -41.09 10.27 -2.89
CA GLU A 336 -39.96 10.76 -3.67
C GLU A 336 -39.83 10.05 -5.02
N ILE A 337 -39.59 10.81 -6.10
CA ILE A 337 -39.27 10.31 -7.43
C ILE A 337 -37.87 10.76 -7.78
N LYS A 338 -37.03 9.83 -8.24
CA LYS A 338 -35.65 10.11 -8.62
C LYS A 338 -35.42 9.83 -10.09
N GLY A 339 -34.85 10.80 -10.80
CA GLY A 339 -34.31 10.61 -12.14
C GLY A 339 -32.79 10.58 -12.12
N THR A 340 -32.19 9.67 -12.89
CA THR A 340 -30.74 9.54 -13.06
C THR A 340 -30.40 9.46 -14.54
N ILE A 341 -29.34 10.15 -14.98
CA ILE A 341 -28.80 10.03 -16.33
C ILE A 341 -27.53 9.17 -16.34
N VAL A 342 -27.47 8.20 -17.25
CA VAL A 342 -26.31 7.31 -17.41
C VAL A 342 -25.38 7.79 -18.53
N SER A 343 -24.22 7.14 -18.70
CA SER A 343 -23.20 7.56 -19.68
C SER A 343 -23.66 7.58 -21.13
N SER A 344 -24.67 6.78 -21.50
CA SER A 344 -25.30 6.83 -22.83
C SER A 344 -26.18 8.07 -23.06
N GLY A 345 -26.52 8.80 -22.00
CA GLY A 345 -27.52 9.87 -21.99
C GLY A 345 -28.93 9.39 -21.67
N ASP A 346 -29.14 8.09 -21.55
CA ASP A 346 -30.44 7.53 -21.19
C ASP A 346 -30.82 7.88 -19.75
N LEU A 347 -32.12 8.01 -19.54
CA LEU A 347 -32.72 8.30 -18.24
C LEU A 347 -33.30 7.04 -17.63
N ASP A 348 -32.90 6.83 -16.39
CA ASP A 348 -33.47 5.87 -15.47
C ASP A 348 -34.31 6.62 -14.43
N LEU A 349 -35.55 6.16 -14.22
CA LEU A 349 -36.51 6.78 -13.30
C LEU A 349 -36.86 5.76 -12.22
N ASP A 350 -36.45 6.07 -10.99
CA ASP A 350 -36.86 5.34 -9.80
C ASP A 350 -38.17 5.96 -9.29
N ILE A 351 -39.24 5.19 -9.46
CA ILE A 351 -40.62 5.61 -9.21
C ILE A 351 -41.20 4.69 -8.14
N PRO A 352 -41.74 5.24 -7.05
CA PRO A 352 -42.35 4.45 -5.98
C PRO A 352 -43.43 3.51 -6.52
N GLY A 353 -43.34 2.23 -6.14
CA GLY A 353 -44.29 1.19 -6.52
C GLY A 353 -45.73 1.44 -6.07
N THR A 354 -45.96 2.41 -5.18
CA THR A 354 -47.30 2.81 -4.76
C THR A 354 -47.98 3.78 -5.72
N LEU A 355 -47.25 4.37 -6.67
CA LEU A 355 -47.81 5.24 -7.70
C LEU A 355 -48.20 4.41 -8.93
N GLU A 356 -49.33 4.77 -9.53
CA GLU A 356 -49.74 4.25 -10.84
C GLU A 356 -49.26 5.20 -11.92
N TYR A 357 -48.47 4.69 -12.85
CA TYR A 357 -47.81 5.56 -13.81
C TYR A 357 -47.60 4.93 -15.19
N LYS A 358 -47.36 5.81 -16.17
CA LYS A 358 -46.87 5.46 -17.50
C LYS A 358 -45.71 6.37 -17.86
N VAL A 359 -44.61 5.76 -18.32
CA VAL A 359 -43.46 6.49 -18.87
C VAL A 359 -43.56 6.46 -20.39
N THR A 360 -43.51 7.64 -21.01
CA THR A 360 -43.47 7.81 -22.48
C THR A 360 -42.29 8.70 -22.89
N GLY A 361 -42.06 8.86 -24.19
CA GLY A 361 -40.95 9.64 -24.74
C GLY A 361 -39.73 8.80 -25.13
N SER A 362 -38.64 9.47 -25.49
CA SER A 362 -37.38 8.82 -25.86
C SER A 362 -36.57 8.45 -24.60
N SER A 363 -35.49 7.68 -24.76
CA SER A 363 -34.65 7.31 -23.62
C SER A 363 -34.01 8.52 -22.93
N GLN A 364 -33.77 9.62 -23.66
CA GLN A 364 -33.17 10.87 -23.15
C GLN A 364 -34.21 11.95 -22.78
N GLN A 365 -35.48 11.75 -23.14
CA GLN A 365 -36.59 12.66 -22.84
C GLN A 365 -37.79 11.86 -22.34
N ARG A 366 -37.96 11.79 -21.03
CA ARG A 366 -39.00 10.96 -20.40
C ARG A 366 -40.16 11.81 -19.88
N LEU A 367 -41.38 11.42 -20.23
CA LEU A 367 -42.59 11.96 -19.61
C LEU A 367 -43.20 10.90 -18.70
N LEU A 368 -43.21 11.19 -17.39
CA LEU A 368 -43.85 10.37 -16.37
C LEU A 368 -45.27 10.90 -16.11
N THR A 369 -46.29 10.16 -16.57
CA THR A 369 -47.69 10.47 -16.28
C THR A 369 -48.16 9.64 -15.10
N VAL A 370 -48.52 10.29 -13.99
CA VAL A 370 -49.12 9.65 -12.81
C VAL A 370 -50.63 9.68 -12.92
N SER A 371 -51.27 8.50 -12.93
CA SER A 371 -52.73 8.35 -13.08
C SER A 371 -53.44 8.00 -11.77
N GLY A 372 -52.70 7.62 -10.73
CA GLY A 372 -53.27 7.18 -9.47
C GLY A 372 -52.20 6.65 -8.52
N GLY A 373 -52.63 5.84 -7.56
CA GLY A 373 -51.75 5.25 -6.57
C GLY A 373 -52.40 5.17 -5.19
N ILE A 374 -51.57 4.80 -4.21
CA ILE A 374 -51.93 4.60 -2.82
C ILE A 374 -50.87 5.28 -1.94
N ASP A 375 -51.26 5.96 -0.87
CA ASP A 375 -50.31 6.40 0.16
C ASP A 375 -49.65 5.17 0.81
N PRO A 376 -48.31 5.03 0.79
CA PRO A 376 -47.61 3.94 1.45
C PRO A 376 -48.07 3.67 2.89
N LYS A 377 -48.43 4.71 3.65
CA LYS A 377 -48.89 4.60 5.05
C LYS A 377 -50.26 3.94 5.20
N ARG A 378 -51.02 3.77 4.12
CA ARG A 378 -52.32 3.09 4.12
C ARG A 378 -52.18 1.57 3.98
N LEU A 379 -51.08 1.07 3.40
CA LEU A 379 -50.89 -0.35 3.11
C LEU A 379 -50.82 -1.21 4.40
N ALA A 380 -50.24 -0.69 5.48
CA ALA A 380 -50.04 -1.41 6.74
C ALA A 380 -51.19 -1.25 7.78
N ARG A 381 -52.45 -1.17 7.35
CA ARG A 381 -53.61 -0.93 8.25
C ARG A 381 -54.61 -2.08 8.33
N LEU A 382 -54.09 -3.30 8.44
CA LEU A 382 -54.88 -4.49 8.68
C LEU A 382 -54.95 -4.77 10.19
N LYS A 383 -56.16 -4.98 10.73
CA LYS A 383 -56.38 -5.34 12.13
C LYS A 383 -57.07 -6.69 12.26
N PHE A 384 -56.71 -7.43 13.29
CA PHE A 384 -57.48 -8.60 13.71
C PHE A 384 -58.75 -8.12 14.41
N GLU A 385 -59.94 -8.41 13.86
CA GLU A 385 -61.21 -8.06 14.51
C GLU A 385 -61.66 -9.15 15.50
N GLY A 386 -61.05 -10.34 15.43
CA GLY A 386 -61.30 -11.42 16.37
C GLY A 386 -62.05 -12.61 15.80
N PHE A 387 -62.26 -13.58 16.70
CA PHE A 387 -63.14 -14.74 16.53
C PHE A 387 -64.59 -14.44 16.98
N ASN A 388 -64.88 -13.18 17.33
CA ASN A 388 -66.09 -12.72 18.02
C ASN A 388 -67.43 -13.09 17.34
N ARG A 389 -67.43 -13.45 16.05
CA ARG A 389 -68.60 -13.89 15.29
C ARG A 389 -68.68 -15.41 15.10
N PHE A 390 -67.71 -16.18 15.61
CA PHE A 390 -67.59 -17.61 15.34
C PHE A 390 -67.15 -18.40 16.59
N VAL A 391 -67.91 -19.44 16.93
CA VAL A 391 -67.52 -20.42 17.97
C VAL A 391 -66.31 -21.25 17.52
N ASP A 392 -66.13 -21.38 16.21
CA ASP A 392 -65.10 -22.19 15.58
C ASP A 392 -63.85 -21.35 15.25
N PRO A 393 -62.67 -21.65 15.83
CA PRO A 393 -61.42 -20.90 15.63
C PRO A 393 -60.85 -21.02 14.21
N ARG A 394 -61.45 -21.83 13.34
CA ARG A 394 -61.15 -21.87 11.91
C ARG A 394 -61.76 -20.70 11.14
N ASN A 395 -62.63 -19.92 11.78
CA ASN A 395 -63.30 -18.78 11.17
C ASN A 395 -62.99 -17.49 11.94
N PHE A 396 -62.53 -16.46 11.25
CA PHE A 396 -62.19 -15.17 11.85
C PHE A 396 -62.37 -14.03 10.86
N THR A 397 -62.37 -12.81 11.36
CA THR A 397 -62.50 -11.60 10.54
C THR A 397 -61.27 -10.71 10.66
N LEU A 398 -60.79 -10.24 9.52
CA LEU A 398 -59.77 -9.19 9.44
C LEU A 398 -60.41 -7.89 8.96
N LEU A 399 -59.98 -6.78 9.54
CA LEU A 399 -60.43 -5.44 9.19
C LEU A 399 -59.33 -4.71 8.41
N ASP A 400 -59.62 -4.35 7.16
CA ASP A 400 -58.80 -3.39 6.40
C ASP A 400 -59.29 -1.96 6.71
N GLU A 401 -58.61 -1.27 7.61
CA GLU A 401 -59.00 0.09 8.01
C GLU A 401 -58.85 1.10 6.87
N ALA A 402 -57.98 0.81 5.89
CA ALA A 402 -57.71 1.67 4.76
C ALA A 402 -58.63 1.43 3.56
N ASN A 403 -59.40 0.33 3.56
CA ASN A 403 -60.37 -0.06 2.53
C ASN A 403 -59.76 -0.09 1.12
N LEU A 404 -58.61 -0.74 0.98
CA LEU A 404 -57.75 -0.66 -0.20
C LEU A 404 -58.10 -1.65 -1.30
N ILE A 405 -58.96 -2.65 -1.06
CA ILE A 405 -59.22 -3.71 -2.05
C ILE A 405 -59.63 -3.16 -3.43
N SER A 406 -60.35 -2.04 -3.49
CA SER A 406 -60.76 -1.39 -4.74
C SER A 406 -59.66 -0.61 -5.46
N GLU A 407 -58.57 -0.28 -4.76
CA GLU A 407 -57.42 0.49 -5.26
C GLU A 407 -56.22 -0.41 -5.59
N LEU A 408 -56.30 -1.71 -5.25
CA LEU A 408 -55.25 -2.70 -5.47
C LEU A 408 -55.51 -3.51 -6.74
N LYS A 409 -54.45 -4.07 -7.34
CA LYS A 409 -54.58 -5.07 -8.40
C LYS A 409 -55.12 -6.39 -7.86
N GLY A 410 -54.73 -6.73 -6.65
CA GLY A 410 -55.17 -7.93 -5.95
C GLY A 410 -54.54 -8.06 -4.58
N VAL A 411 -55.07 -8.99 -3.81
CA VAL A 411 -54.63 -9.30 -2.46
C VAL A 411 -54.45 -10.80 -2.35
N ARG A 412 -53.35 -11.24 -1.75
CA ARG A 412 -53.12 -12.63 -1.37
C ARG A 412 -52.97 -12.73 0.14
N LEU A 413 -53.90 -13.43 0.78
CA LEU A 413 -53.90 -13.70 2.21
C LEU A 413 -53.36 -15.11 2.43
N THR A 414 -52.29 -15.25 3.19
CA THR A 414 -51.72 -16.52 3.62
C THR A 414 -51.95 -16.68 5.11
N VAL A 415 -52.49 -17.80 5.54
CA VAL A 415 -52.71 -18.12 6.95
C VAL A 415 -51.97 -19.39 7.30
N THR A 416 -51.08 -19.31 8.28
CA THR A 416 -50.38 -20.44 8.88
C THR A 416 -50.85 -20.62 10.31
N VAL A 417 -51.27 -21.84 10.64
CA VAL A 417 -51.62 -22.25 12.00
C VAL A 417 -50.64 -23.31 12.45
N SER A 418 -50.02 -23.07 13.62
CA SER A 418 -48.99 -23.95 14.18
C SER A 418 -49.39 -24.43 15.58
N HIS A 419 -49.38 -25.74 15.77
CA HIS A 419 -49.56 -26.40 17.06
C HIS A 419 -48.20 -26.97 17.52
N PRO A 420 -47.84 -26.86 18.81
CA PRO A 420 -46.55 -27.36 19.33
C PRO A 420 -46.27 -28.83 18.98
N ASP A 421 -47.27 -29.70 19.16
CA ASP A 421 -47.10 -31.16 18.98
C ASP A 421 -47.59 -31.71 17.64
N LEU A 422 -48.43 -30.97 16.90
CA LEU A 422 -49.13 -31.47 15.71
C LEU A 422 -48.59 -30.86 14.40
N GLY A 423 -47.59 -29.98 14.51
CA GLY A 423 -46.98 -29.29 13.38
C GLY A 423 -47.79 -28.08 12.91
N SER A 424 -47.57 -27.68 11.66
CA SER A 424 -48.18 -26.48 11.08
C SER A 424 -48.87 -26.78 9.74
N GLN A 425 -49.95 -26.07 9.44
CA GLN A 425 -50.55 -26.04 8.10
C GLN A 425 -50.69 -24.60 7.62
N THR A 426 -50.65 -24.44 6.30
CA THR A 426 -50.75 -23.15 5.63
C THR A 426 -51.80 -23.21 4.52
N VAL A 427 -52.60 -22.16 4.40
CA VAL A 427 -53.57 -21.97 3.32
C VAL A 427 -53.43 -20.56 2.75
N SER A 428 -53.63 -20.43 1.44
CA SER A 428 -53.50 -19.15 0.74
C SER A 428 -54.75 -18.86 -0.08
N TYR A 429 -55.25 -17.64 0.07
CA TYR A 429 -56.42 -17.12 -0.61
C TYR A 429 -56.01 -15.95 -1.50
N ALA A 430 -56.63 -15.80 -2.66
CA ALA A 430 -56.43 -14.66 -3.54
C ALA A 430 -57.77 -14.05 -3.92
N VAL A 431 -57.86 -12.73 -3.81
CA VAL A 431 -59.02 -11.94 -4.21
C VAL A 431 -58.58 -10.74 -5.03
N THR A 432 -59.46 -10.27 -5.90
CA THR A 432 -59.23 -9.09 -6.75
C THR A 432 -60.42 -8.15 -6.60
N PRO A 433 -60.31 -6.87 -7.02
CA PRO A 433 -61.45 -5.95 -7.02
C PRO A 433 -62.68 -6.49 -7.78
N GLN A 434 -62.45 -7.36 -8.77
CA GLN A 434 -63.49 -7.96 -9.61
C GLN A 434 -64.07 -9.25 -9.02
N SER A 435 -63.30 -9.94 -8.15
CA SER A 435 -63.69 -11.18 -7.50
C SER A 435 -63.37 -11.11 -6.01
N LEU A 436 -64.33 -10.59 -5.24
CA LEU A 436 -64.23 -10.40 -3.80
C LEU A 436 -64.47 -11.68 -2.99
N LYS A 437 -64.74 -12.81 -3.66
CA LYS A 437 -65.01 -14.09 -3.01
C LYS A 437 -64.19 -15.20 -3.67
N THR A 438 -63.60 -16.04 -2.83
CA THR A 438 -62.97 -17.30 -3.20
C THR A 438 -63.33 -18.35 -2.14
N GLU A 439 -62.99 -19.61 -2.37
CA GLU A 439 -63.23 -20.67 -1.39
C GLU A 439 -62.46 -20.35 -0.09
N GLY A 440 -63.19 -20.24 1.02
CA GLY A 440 -62.62 -19.92 2.33
C GLY A 440 -62.27 -18.44 2.58
N LEU A 441 -62.52 -17.51 1.64
CA LEU A 441 -62.36 -16.07 1.88
C LEU A 441 -63.45 -15.26 1.17
N SER A 442 -64.14 -14.39 1.91
CA SER A 442 -65.09 -13.42 1.37
C SER A 442 -64.77 -12.01 1.88
N VAL A 443 -64.71 -11.04 0.98
CA VAL A 443 -64.49 -9.63 1.30
C VAL A 443 -65.80 -8.86 1.17
N GLN A 444 -66.23 -8.22 2.26
CA GLN A 444 -67.43 -7.39 2.30
C GLN A 444 -67.08 -6.00 2.84
N GLY A 445 -66.93 -5.04 1.92
CA GLY A 445 -66.43 -3.71 2.25
C GLY A 445 -65.02 -3.81 2.83
N ARG A 446 -64.87 -3.49 4.12
CA ARG A 446 -63.59 -3.50 4.85
C ARG A 446 -63.29 -4.82 5.56
N PHE A 447 -64.21 -5.77 5.54
CA PHE A 447 -64.12 -7.00 6.32
C PHE A 447 -63.73 -8.18 5.43
N TYR A 448 -62.68 -8.88 5.82
CA TYR A 448 -62.20 -10.11 5.22
C TYR A 448 -62.63 -11.26 6.13
N GLN A 449 -63.66 -11.99 5.72
CA GLN A 449 -64.17 -13.16 6.43
C GLN A 449 -63.43 -14.39 5.93
N VAL A 450 -62.65 -15.01 6.82
CA VAL A 450 -61.78 -16.14 6.52
C VAL A 450 -62.36 -17.41 7.11
N SER A 451 -62.30 -18.50 6.35
CA SER A 451 -62.61 -19.86 6.77
C SER A 451 -61.51 -20.82 6.32
N LEU A 452 -60.80 -21.40 7.29
CA LEU A 452 -59.68 -22.31 7.05
C LEU A 452 -60.10 -23.69 6.53
N GLY A 453 -61.37 -24.06 6.71
CA GLY A 453 -61.91 -25.36 6.32
C GLY A 453 -61.45 -26.53 7.19
N ASN A 454 -61.91 -27.73 6.86
CA ASN A 454 -61.80 -28.91 7.73
C ASN A 454 -60.37 -29.42 7.93
N ASN A 455 -59.44 -29.08 7.03
CA ASN A 455 -58.05 -29.55 7.10
C ASN A 455 -57.34 -29.08 8.38
N PHE A 456 -57.76 -27.93 8.93
CA PHE A 456 -57.21 -27.33 10.13
C PHE A 456 -57.82 -27.87 11.42
N GLU A 457 -58.88 -28.69 11.37
CA GLU A 457 -59.63 -29.16 12.55
C GLU A 457 -58.73 -29.87 13.56
N ARG A 458 -57.81 -30.71 13.08
CA ARG A 458 -56.86 -31.43 13.93
C ARG A 458 -55.86 -30.50 14.62
N LEU A 459 -55.57 -29.33 14.04
CA LEU A 459 -54.58 -28.39 14.55
C LEU A 459 -55.13 -27.43 15.60
N VAL A 460 -56.46 -27.35 15.75
CA VAL A 460 -57.11 -26.47 16.73
C VAL A 460 -57.92 -27.27 17.76
N PRO A 461 -57.29 -28.18 18.54
CA PRO A 461 -58.00 -28.94 19.57
C PRO A 461 -58.44 -28.03 20.73
N PRO A 462 -59.66 -28.21 21.29
CA PRO A 462 -60.14 -27.44 22.43
C PRO A 462 -59.18 -27.44 23.62
N GLY A 463 -58.98 -26.27 24.23
CA GLY A 463 -58.16 -26.07 25.42
C GLY A 463 -56.66 -25.86 25.18
N GLN A 464 -56.17 -26.13 23.96
CA GLN A 464 -54.74 -25.99 23.60
C GLN A 464 -54.40 -24.61 23.06
N ARG A 465 -53.12 -24.23 23.14
CA ARG A 465 -52.60 -23.00 22.54
C ARG A 465 -52.06 -23.27 21.14
N VAL A 466 -52.49 -22.46 20.19
CA VAL A 466 -52.06 -22.49 18.79
C VAL A 466 -51.53 -21.12 18.39
N LYS A 467 -50.58 -21.09 17.44
CA LYS A 467 -50.02 -19.86 16.89
C LYS A 467 -50.63 -19.58 15.54
N TYR A 468 -51.10 -18.36 15.34
CA TYR A 468 -51.52 -17.87 14.04
C TYR A 468 -50.45 -16.95 13.48
N HIS A 469 -50.09 -17.16 12.22
CA HIS A 469 -49.29 -16.23 11.43
C HIS A 469 -50.07 -15.94 10.16
N ILE A 470 -50.52 -14.69 10.03
CA ILE A 470 -51.35 -14.22 8.93
C ILE A 470 -50.52 -13.20 8.14
N GLU A 471 -50.36 -13.45 6.85
CA GLU A 471 -49.62 -12.59 5.93
C GLU A 471 -50.55 -12.10 4.82
N LEU A 472 -50.51 -10.81 4.54
CA LEU A 472 -51.26 -10.14 3.51
C LEU A 472 -50.31 -9.52 2.50
N ASN A 473 -50.29 -10.07 1.29
CA ASN A 473 -49.57 -9.54 0.15
C ASN A 473 -50.51 -8.68 -0.69
N GLN A 474 -50.35 -7.37 -0.60
CA GLN A 474 -51.11 -6.37 -1.36
C GLN A 474 -50.36 -6.01 -2.62
N ILE A 475 -50.94 -6.31 -3.78
CA ILE A 475 -50.34 -6.04 -5.08
C ILE A 475 -50.91 -4.74 -5.61
N THR A 476 -50.06 -3.71 -5.73
CA THR A 476 -50.44 -2.42 -6.31
C THR A 476 -50.76 -2.55 -7.80
N CYS A 477 -51.45 -1.56 -8.37
CA CYS A 477 -51.70 -1.49 -9.80
C CYS A 477 -50.41 -1.35 -10.63
N ALA A 478 -49.32 -0.84 -10.04
CA ALA A 478 -47.97 -0.85 -10.63
C ALA A 478 -47.29 -2.24 -10.59
N GLY A 479 -47.89 -3.22 -9.91
CA GLY A 479 -47.37 -4.59 -9.82
C GLY A 479 -46.38 -4.83 -8.68
N VAL A 480 -46.13 -3.84 -7.83
CA VAL A 480 -45.29 -3.99 -6.64
C VAL A 480 -46.12 -4.59 -5.50
N THR A 481 -45.56 -5.59 -4.83
CA THR A 481 -46.16 -6.28 -3.70
C THR A 481 -45.68 -5.69 -2.38
N TYR A 482 -46.61 -5.32 -1.52
CA TYR A 482 -46.34 -4.93 -0.14
C TYR A 482 -46.88 -6.00 0.80
N THR A 483 -46.05 -6.41 1.75
CA THR A 483 -46.40 -7.44 2.73
C THR A 483 -46.68 -6.76 4.06
N SER A 484 -47.84 -7.03 4.62
CA SER A 484 -48.16 -6.75 6.02
C SER A 484 -48.64 -8.03 6.67
N GLY A 485 -48.60 -8.13 7.99
CA GLY A 485 -49.10 -9.31 8.65
C GLY A 485 -49.27 -9.16 10.13
N MET A 486 -49.65 -10.28 10.73
CA MET A 486 -49.83 -10.36 12.16
C MET A 486 -49.51 -11.75 12.69
N ARG A 487 -49.11 -11.77 13.96
CA ARG A 487 -48.83 -12.99 14.72
C ARG A 487 -49.50 -12.90 16.07
N PHE A 488 -50.12 -13.99 16.50
CA PHE A 488 -50.70 -14.07 17.84
C PHE A 488 -50.83 -15.53 18.28
N ASP A 489 -50.82 -15.72 19.60
CA ASP A 489 -51.13 -16.99 20.24
C ASP A 489 -52.61 -16.98 20.66
N TYR A 490 -53.31 -18.09 20.44
CA TYR A 490 -54.72 -18.23 20.79
C TYR A 490 -54.97 -19.55 21.53
N LYS A 491 -55.75 -19.50 22.61
CA LYS A 491 -56.17 -20.70 23.35
C LYS A 491 -57.55 -21.13 22.89
N VAL A 492 -57.63 -22.26 22.20
CA VAL A 492 -58.86 -22.75 21.56
C VAL A 492 -59.93 -23.04 22.61
N GLY A 493 -61.17 -22.62 22.35
CA GLY A 493 -62.33 -22.90 23.22
C GLY A 493 -62.43 -22.02 24.46
N MET A 494 -61.49 -21.10 24.69
CA MET A 494 -61.67 -19.99 25.62
C MET A 494 -62.08 -18.75 24.84
N VAL A 495 -63.06 -18.01 25.36
CA VAL A 495 -63.51 -16.77 24.72
C VAL A 495 -62.51 -15.66 25.04
N ASP A 496 -61.36 -15.70 24.35
CA ASP A 496 -60.40 -14.61 24.33
C ASP A 496 -60.77 -13.67 23.18
N PHE A 497 -61.50 -12.62 23.54
CA PHE A 497 -62.01 -11.65 22.57
C PHE A 497 -60.91 -10.73 22.01
N ASN A 498 -59.70 -10.74 22.57
CA ASN A 498 -58.66 -9.80 22.18
C ASN A 498 -57.25 -10.35 22.44
N PRO A 499 -56.79 -11.36 21.66
CA PRO A 499 -55.44 -11.89 21.80
C PRO A 499 -54.41 -10.77 21.61
N GLN A 500 -53.26 -10.85 22.27
CA GLN A 500 -52.16 -9.92 21.99
C GLN A 500 -51.63 -10.17 20.58
N VAL A 501 -51.91 -9.23 19.67
CA VAL A 501 -51.51 -9.31 18.27
C VAL A 501 -50.26 -8.47 18.02
N GLU A 502 -49.22 -9.12 17.51
CA GLU A 502 -48.02 -8.47 16.97
C GLU A 502 -48.24 -8.20 15.47
N TYR A 503 -48.23 -6.94 15.06
CA TYR A 503 -48.35 -6.52 13.66
C TYR A 503 -46.97 -6.20 13.08
N TYR A 504 -46.75 -6.51 11.80
CA TYR A 504 -45.50 -6.19 11.10
C TYR A 504 -45.71 -5.78 9.64
#